data_AF-A0AAW9KCK8-F1
#
_entry.id   AF-A0AAW9KCK8-F1
#
_cell.length_a   1.000
_cell.length_b   1.000
_cell.length_c   1.000
_cell.angle_alpha   90.00
_cell.angle_beta   90.00
_cell.angle_gamma   90.00
#
_symmetry.space_group_name_H-M   'P 1'
#
loop_
_entity.id
_entity.type
_entity.pdbx_description
1 polymer ?
#
loop_
_entity_poly.entity_id
_entity_poly.type
_entity_poly.pdbx_seq_one_letter_code
_entity_poly.pdbx_strand_id
1 'polypeptide(L)'
;ILAINRGENEKILSVKIAVNEDKIINYLEKEILKNITATDEYLKIAIRDSLKRLIYPSIEREVRNELTNRGEEGAIKIFKENLKALLMQPPIKGKAVMGYDPGFRTGCKIAILDSTGRFLDKSTVYPTAPQNKVKETKKILKELINQYNVEVISLGNGTASRESEEVISEIISEVKKEAGKEIAYVIVSEAGASVYSASELATKEYPDLDVTVRGAISIGRRLQDPMAELVKIDPKALGVGQYQ
;
A
#
# COMPACT_ATOMS: atom_id res chain seq x y z
N ILE A 1 11.74 15.12 3.62
CA ILE A 1 10.94 15.91 4.61
C ILE A 1 9.94 15.03 5.35
N LEU A 2 9.04 14.31 4.66
CA LEU A 2 8.01 13.48 5.32
C LEU A 2 8.58 12.48 6.34
N ALA A 3 9.66 11.78 6.00
CA ALA A 3 10.34 10.87 6.95
C ALA A 3 10.90 11.59 8.19
N ILE A 4 11.43 12.80 8.03
CA ILE A 4 11.93 13.64 9.13
C ILE A 4 10.76 14.04 10.04
N ASN A 5 9.65 14.48 9.46
CA ASN A 5 8.45 14.84 10.22
C ASN A 5 7.87 13.64 10.98
N ARG A 6 7.86 12.45 10.36
CA ARG A 6 7.44 11.23 11.05
C ARG A 6 8.35 10.92 12.25
N GLY A 7 9.67 10.96 12.05
CA GLY A 7 10.63 10.72 13.14
C GLY A 7 10.50 11.73 14.28
N GLU A 8 10.19 12.98 13.97
CA GLU A 8 9.89 14.00 14.98
C GLU A 8 8.57 13.74 15.71
N ASN A 9 7.49 13.40 14.99
CA ASN A 9 6.19 13.06 15.58
C ASN A 9 6.24 11.81 16.47
N GLU A 10 7.04 10.82 16.09
CA GLU A 10 7.32 9.61 16.88
C GLU A 10 8.32 9.87 18.03
N LYS A 11 8.79 11.12 18.20
CA LYS A 11 9.74 11.56 19.23
C LYS A 11 11.10 10.83 19.18
N ILE A 12 11.46 10.32 18.01
CA ILE A 12 12.75 9.66 17.74
C ILE A 12 13.80 10.71 17.34
N LEU A 13 13.37 11.78 16.67
CA LEU A 13 14.22 12.87 16.20
C LEU A 13 13.79 14.22 16.82
N SER A 14 14.74 15.14 16.91
CA SER A 14 14.48 16.58 17.12
C SER A 14 15.00 17.33 15.92
N VAL A 15 14.15 18.13 15.28
CA VAL A 15 14.49 18.85 14.05
C VAL A 15 14.58 20.33 14.38
N LYS A 16 15.65 20.98 13.91
CA LYS A 16 15.84 22.43 14.04
C LYS A 16 16.30 22.99 12.71
N ILE A 17 15.81 24.18 12.37
CA ILE A 17 16.43 24.99 11.33
C ILE A 17 17.64 25.69 11.96
N ALA A 18 18.73 25.82 11.20
CA ALA A 18 19.91 26.56 11.64
C ALA A 18 20.08 27.80 10.76
N VAL A 19 20.20 28.96 11.39
CA VAL A 19 20.44 30.24 10.70
C VAL A 19 21.60 30.97 11.36
N ASN A 20 22.24 31.86 10.62
CA ASN A 20 23.22 32.77 11.20
C ASN A 20 22.48 33.97 11.82
N GLU A 21 22.21 33.90 13.11
CA GLU A 21 21.48 34.94 13.85
C GLU A 21 22.21 36.29 13.79
N ASP A 22 23.55 36.32 13.89
CA ASP A 22 24.33 37.55 13.86
C ASP A 22 24.15 38.32 12.56
N LYS A 23 24.08 37.63 11.41
CA LYS A 23 23.79 38.28 10.12
C LYS A 23 22.41 38.94 10.11
N ILE A 24 21.41 38.29 10.69
CA ILE A 24 20.03 38.80 10.75
C ILE A 24 19.97 40.00 11.70
N ILE A 25 20.59 39.89 12.87
CA ILE A 25 20.67 40.98 13.86
C ILE A 25 21.37 42.19 13.23
N ASN A 26 22.52 42.00 12.59
CA ASN A 26 23.25 43.09 11.94
C ASN A 26 22.43 43.76 10.83
N TYR A 27 21.65 42.98 10.08
CA TYR A 27 20.73 43.52 9.09
C TYR A 27 19.63 44.38 9.73
N LEU A 28 18.95 43.85 10.76
CA LEU A 28 17.88 44.56 11.47
C LEU A 28 18.40 45.82 12.18
N GLU A 29 19.56 45.74 12.85
CA GLU A 29 20.22 46.89 13.47
C GLU A 29 20.51 47.96 12.42
N LYS A 30 21.02 47.61 11.24
CA LYS A 30 21.29 48.57 10.15
C LYS A 30 20.02 49.23 9.61
N GLU A 31 18.92 48.50 9.48
CA GLU A 31 17.66 49.04 8.96
C GLU A 31 16.94 49.96 9.96
N ILE A 32 17.05 49.66 11.27
CA ILE A 32 16.32 50.36 12.34
C ILE A 32 17.16 51.50 12.93
N LEU A 33 18.46 51.31 13.16
CA LEU A 33 19.36 52.29 13.77
C LEU A 33 19.96 53.21 12.70
N LYS A 34 19.19 54.19 12.23
CA LYS A 34 19.62 55.12 11.17
C LYS A 34 20.50 56.27 11.67
N ASN A 35 20.31 56.69 12.92
CA ASN A 35 21.07 57.76 13.58
C ASN A 35 21.49 57.31 14.98
N ILE A 36 22.58 57.87 15.50
CA ILE A 36 23.01 57.61 16.88
C ILE A 36 22.08 58.35 17.85
N THR A 37 21.41 57.61 18.72
CA THR A 37 20.51 58.18 19.74
C THR A 37 20.76 57.60 21.12
N ALA A 38 20.29 58.30 22.17
CA ALA A 38 20.35 57.80 23.54
C ALA A 38 19.54 56.50 23.77
N THR A 39 18.69 56.12 22.81
CA THR A 39 17.81 54.94 22.90
C THR A 39 18.34 53.69 22.18
N ASP A 40 19.50 53.78 21.53
CA ASP A 40 20.02 52.71 20.67
C ASP A 40 20.24 51.38 21.40
N GLU A 41 20.69 51.42 22.67
CA GLU A 41 20.89 50.21 23.46
C GLU A 41 19.57 49.47 23.73
N TYR A 42 18.50 50.20 24.06
CA TYR A 42 17.17 49.63 24.26
C TYR A 42 16.62 49.03 22.97
N LEU A 43 16.85 49.68 21.82
CA LEU A 43 16.46 49.16 20.52
C LEU A 43 17.21 47.88 20.15
N LYS A 44 18.52 47.80 20.41
CA LYS A 44 19.32 46.58 20.20
C LYS A 44 18.82 45.41 21.04
N ILE A 45 18.45 45.66 22.29
CA ILE A 45 17.85 44.64 23.17
C ILE A 45 16.50 44.18 22.59
N ALA A 46 15.65 45.11 22.17
CA ALA A 46 14.35 44.80 21.58
C ALA A 46 14.48 44.00 20.26
N ILE A 47 15.45 44.32 19.40
CA ILE A 47 15.74 43.57 18.17
C ILE A 47 16.11 42.13 18.49
N ARG A 48 17.04 41.90 19.44
CA ARG A 48 17.45 40.54 19.82
C ARG A 48 16.30 39.74 20.44
N ASP A 49 15.53 40.34 21.34
CA ASP A 49 14.41 39.68 22.00
C ASP A 49 13.30 39.33 21.01
N SER A 50 12.91 40.29 20.16
CA SER A 50 11.87 40.07 19.13
C SER A 50 12.30 39.04 18.09
N LEU A 51 13.57 39.04 17.66
CA LEU A 51 14.09 38.02 16.76
C LEU A 51 13.96 36.63 17.37
N LYS A 52 14.46 36.46 18.59
CA LYS A 52 14.51 35.15 19.26
C LYS A 52 13.12 34.61 19.63
N ARG A 53 12.25 35.44 20.19
CA ARG A 53 10.97 34.98 20.76
C ARG A 53 9.81 35.00 19.77
N LEU A 54 9.85 35.86 18.75
CA LEU A 54 8.69 36.14 17.90
C LEU A 54 8.99 35.82 16.43
N ILE A 55 9.98 36.50 15.84
CA ILE A 55 10.23 36.42 14.40
C ILE A 55 10.75 35.03 14.03
N TYR A 56 11.81 34.56 14.69
CA TYR A 56 12.43 33.29 14.37
C TYR A 56 11.47 32.10 14.50
N PRO A 57 10.73 31.91 15.62
CA PRO A 57 9.76 30.81 15.72
C PRO A 57 8.62 30.91 14.70
N SER A 58 8.22 32.13 14.30
CA SER A 58 7.20 32.31 13.28
C SER A 58 7.70 31.85 11.90
N ILE A 59 8.87 32.33 11.49
CA ILE A 59 9.48 31.98 10.20
C ILE A 59 9.86 30.49 10.17
N GLU A 60 10.38 29.93 11.26
CA GLU A 60 10.69 28.50 11.34
C GLU A 60 9.43 27.66 11.07
N ARG A 61 8.29 27.97 11.72
CA ARG A 61 7.02 27.29 11.45
C ARG A 61 6.57 27.44 10.00
N GLU A 62 6.68 28.64 9.44
CA GLU A 62 6.30 28.90 8.05
C GLU A 62 7.13 28.07 7.07
N VAL A 63 8.46 28.06 7.23
CA VAL A 63 9.36 27.24 6.41
C VAL A 63 9.09 25.74 6.59
N ARG A 64 8.88 25.27 7.83
CA ARG A 64 8.54 23.87 8.10
C ARG A 64 7.23 23.47 7.43
N ASN A 65 6.22 24.35 7.46
CA ASN A 65 4.93 24.12 6.80
C ASN A 65 5.09 24.08 5.27
N GLU A 66 5.83 25.02 4.68
CA GLU A 66 6.09 25.04 3.23
C GLU A 66 6.80 23.76 2.78
N LEU A 67 7.86 23.36 3.50
CA LEU A 67 8.60 22.13 3.20
C LEU A 67 7.73 20.88 3.35
N THR A 68 6.80 20.87 4.30
CA THR A 68 5.85 19.78 4.52
C THR A 68 4.85 19.71 3.37
N ASN A 69 4.20 20.83 3.03
CA ASN A 69 3.25 20.92 1.91
C ASN A 69 3.90 20.47 0.60
N ARG A 70 5.13 20.94 0.32
CA ARG A 70 5.88 20.50 -0.87
C ARG A 70 6.16 19.00 -0.88
N GLY A 71 6.45 18.42 0.30
CA GLY A 71 6.63 16.98 0.47
C GLY A 71 5.35 16.19 0.21
N GLU A 72 4.24 16.63 0.78
CA GLU A 72 2.92 16.00 0.62
C GLU A 72 2.42 16.10 -0.81
N GLU A 73 2.50 17.27 -1.45
CA GLU A 73 2.14 17.46 -2.87
C GLU A 73 2.96 16.55 -3.79
N GLY A 74 4.26 16.42 -3.52
CA GLY A 74 5.14 15.49 -4.24
C GLY A 74 4.70 14.04 -4.08
N ALA A 75 4.39 13.63 -2.85
CA ALA A 75 3.92 12.27 -2.55
C ALA A 75 2.57 11.98 -3.21
N ILE A 76 1.60 12.90 -3.13
CA ILE A 76 0.28 12.76 -3.75
C ILE A 76 0.39 12.58 -5.27
N LYS A 77 1.30 13.29 -5.94
CA LYS A 77 1.54 13.10 -7.38
C LYS A 77 1.98 11.66 -7.69
N ILE A 78 2.88 11.10 -6.88
CA ILE A 78 3.33 9.71 -7.03
C ILE A 78 2.18 8.74 -6.76
N PHE A 79 1.41 8.95 -5.67
CA PHE A 79 0.26 8.12 -5.33
C PHE A 79 -0.78 8.11 -6.45
N LYS A 80 -1.05 9.27 -7.06
CA LYS A 80 -1.94 9.39 -8.22
C LYS A 80 -1.46 8.54 -9.40
N GLU A 81 -0.19 8.63 -9.78
CA GLU A 81 0.34 7.85 -10.90
C GLU A 81 0.35 6.35 -10.60
N ASN A 82 0.68 5.95 -9.38
CA ASN A 82 0.64 4.55 -8.95
C ASN A 82 -0.79 4.00 -8.93
N LEU A 83 -1.76 4.78 -8.42
CA LEU A 83 -3.18 4.41 -8.45
C LEU A 83 -3.68 4.28 -9.89
N LYS A 84 -3.33 5.22 -10.77
CA LYS A 84 -3.68 5.15 -12.19
C LYS A 84 -3.09 3.89 -12.84
N ALA A 85 -1.82 3.59 -12.60
CA ALA A 85 -1.17 2.39 -13.13
C ALA A 85 -1.85 1.10 -12.65
N LEU A 86 -2.28 1.07 -11.38
CA LEU A 86 -3.00 -0.06 -10.79
C LEU A 86 -4.41 -0.24 -11.41
N LEU A 87 -5.17 0.85 -11.59
CA LEU A 87 -6.52 0.82 -12.16
C LEU A 87 -6.53 0.51 -13.66
N MET A 88 -5.51 0.95 -14.40
CA MET A 88 -5.44 0.81 -15.85
C MET A 88 -4.77 -0.50 -16.30
N GLN A 89 -4.57 -1.45 -15.39
CA GLN A 89 -4.06 -2.77 -15.76
C GLN A 89 -5.03 -3.47 -16.75
N PRO A 90 -4.52 -4.13 -17.79
CA PRO A 90 -5.35 -4.78 -18.79
C PRO A 90 -6.12 -5.96 -18.16
N PRO A 91 -7.43 -6.07 -18.37
CA PRO A 91 -8.26 -7.16 -17.84
C PRO A 91 -8.06 -8.47 -18.61
N ILE A 92 -8.16 -9.62 -17.91
CA ILE A 92 -8.23 -10.95 -18.53
C ILE A 92 -9.67 -11.47 -18.49
N LYS A 93 -10.42 -11.18 -19.56
CA LYS A 93 -11.84 -11.54 -19.67
C LYS A 93 -12.05 -12.98 -20.14
N GLY A 94 -13.15 -13.59 -19.69
CA GLY A 94 -13.62 -14.88 -20.21
C GLY A 94 -12.85 -16.10 -19.70
N LYS A 95 -11.95 -15.93 -18.72
CA LYS A 95 -11.13 -17.01 -18.16
C LYS A 95 -11.62 -17.41 -16.77
N ALA A 96 -11.67 -18.71 -16.50
CA ALA A 96 -11.88 -19.22 -15.14
C ALA A 96 -10.61 -19.01 -14.30
N VAL A 97 -10.76 -18.37 -13.13
CA VAL A 97 -9.64 -17.91 -12.30
C VAL A 97 -9.68 -18.55 -10.92
N MET A 98 -8.52 -19.00 -10.45
CA MET A 98 -8.31 -19.36 -9.05
C MET A 98 -7.64 -18.17 -8.34
N GLY A 99 -8.38 -17.47 -7.48
CA GLY A 99 -7.82 -16.49 -6.55
C GLY A 99 -7.07 -17.22 -5.44
N TYR A 100 -5.81 -16.86 -5.24
CA TYR A 100 -4.90 -17.43 -4.26
C TYR A 100 -4.37 -16.33 -3.36
N ASP A 101 -4.85 -16.29 -2.12
CA ASP A 101 -4.40 -15.40 -1.06
C ASP A 101 -3.36 -16.13 -0.18
N PRO A 102 -2.06 -15.85 -0.31
CA PRO A 102 -1.02 -16.60 0.39
C PRO A 102 -0.98 -16.30 1.89
N GLY A 103 -0.58 -17.29 2.69
CA GLY A 103 -0.43 -17.09 4.12
C GLY A 103 0.26 -18.26 4.83
N PHE A 104 1.06 -17.94 5.85
CA PHE A 104 1.76 -18.94 6.66
C PHE A 104 0.84 -19.63 7.68
N ARG A 105 0.63 -19.00 8.84
CA ARG A 105 -0.04 -19.65 10.00
C ARG A 105 -1.51 -19.96 9.74
N THR A 106 -2.21 -19.07 9.08
CA THR A 106 -3.65 -19.26 8.78
C THR A 106 -3.87 -20.13 7.54
N GLY A 107 -2.81 -20.45 6.77
CA GLY A 107 -2.87 -21.12 5.47
C GLY A 107 -3.19 -20.16 4.31
N CYS A 108 -3.14 -20.68 3.09
CA CYS A 108 -3.49 -19.96 1.87
C CYS A 108 -4.96 -20.16 1.53
N LYS A 109 -5.67 -19.09 1.17
CA LYS A 109 -7.12 -19.11 0.89
C LYS A 109 -7.30 -19.14 -0.61
N ILE A 110 -8.20 -20.02 -1.01
CA ILE A 110 -8.47 -20.31 -2.41
C ILE A 110 -9.92 -19.95 -2.69
N ALA A 111 -10.13 -19.20 -3.76
CA ALA A 111 -11.45 -18.92 -4.30
C ALA A 111 -11.47 -19.26 -5.79
N ILE A 112 -12.48 -20.00 -6.23
CA ILE A 112 -12.69 -20.32 -7.64
C ILE A 112 -13.73 -19.38 -8.21
N LEU A 113 -13.37 -18.75 -9.34
CA LEU A 113 -14.20 -17.84 -10.09
C LEU A 113 -14.42 -18.38 -11.50
N ASP A 114 -15.67 -18.32 -11.97
CA ASP A 114 -15.95 -18.61 -13.38
C ASP A 114 -15.46 -17.48 -14.31
N SER A 115 -15.67 -17.65 -15.61
CA SER A 115 -15.29 -16.68 -16.64
C SER A 115 -15.96 -15.30 -16.54
N THR A 116 -17.00 -15.18 -15.71
CA THR A 116 -17.74 -13.93 -15.43
C THR A 116 -17.35 -13.29 -14.09
N GLY A 117 -16.53 -13.97 -13.28
CA GLY A 117 -16.15 -13.54 -11.94
C GLY A 117 -17.17 -13.91 -10.86
N ARG A 118 -18.08 -14.84 -11.15
CA ARG A 118 -18.95 -15.44 -10.14
C ARG A 118 -18.15 -16.44 -9.31
N PHE A 119 -18.31 -16.33 -8.00
CA PHE A 119 -17.73 -17.29 -7.04
C PHE A 119 -18.40 -18.66 -7.17
N LEU A 120 -17.59 -19.71 -7.26
CA LEU A 120 -18.02 -21.09 -7.40
C LEU A 120 -17.70 -21.92 -6.17
N ASP A 121 -16.47 -21.82 -5.66
CA ASP A 121 -15.99 -22.70 -4.60
C ASP A 121 -14.82 -22.07 -3.83
N LYS A 122 -14.54 -22.61 -2.64
CA LYS A 122 -13.44 -22.19 -1.78
C LYS A 122 -12.66 -23.37 -1.20
N SER A 123 -11.42 -23.11 -0.84
CA SER A 123 -10.63 -24.04 -0.03
C SER A 123 -9.61 -23.30 0.81
N THR A 124 -9.06 -23.99 1.81
CA THR A 124 -7.93 -23.51 2.61
C THR A 124 -6.87 -24.58 2.60
N VAL A 125 -5.67 -24.23 2.13
CA VAL A 125 -4.53 -25.14 2.00
C VAL A 125 -3.35 -24.63 2.81
N TYR A 126 -2.41 -25.50 3.14
CA TYR A 126 -1.27 -25.16 4.01
C TYR A 126 0.07 -25.60 3.39
N PRO A 127 0.46 -25.08 2.21
CA PRO A 127 1.66 -25.52 1.52
C PRO A 127 2.95 -25.03 2.18
N THR A 128 2.89 -23.93 2.92
CA THR A 128 4.05 -23.25 3.50
C THR A 128 4.22 -23.55 4.99
N ALA A 129 5.29 -23.02 5.58
CA ALA A 129 5.51 -23.08 7.01
C ALA A 129 4.30 -22.49 7.79
N PRO A 130 3.95 -23.03 8.97
CA PRO A 130 4.63 -24.11 9.67
C PRO A 130 4.19 -25.53 9.28
N GLN A 131 3.11 -25.70 8.51
CA GLN A 131 2.54 -27.04 8.27
C GLN A 131 3.20 -27.79 7.11
N ASN A 132 3.67 -27.07 6.07
CA ASN A 132 4.38 -27.63 4.91
C ASN A 132 3.65 -28.81 4.24
N LYS A 133 2.31 -28.77 4.16
CA LYS A 133 1.47 -29.82 3.57
C LYS A 133 1.40 -29.69 2.05
N VAL A 134 2.57 -29.70 1.39
CA VAL A 134 2.70 -29.49 -0.06
C VAL A 134 1.95 -30.56 -0.85
N LYS A 135 2.12 -31.85 -0.51
CA LYS A 135 1.47 -32.95 -1.24
C LYS A 135 -0.06 -32.88 -1.19
N GLU A 136 -0.61 -32.60 -0.01
CA GLU A 136 -2.06 -32.43 0.19
C GLU A 136 -2.56 -31.21 -0.60
N THR A 137 -1.84 -30.09 -0.53
CA THR A 137 -2.16 -28.87 -1.27
C THR A 137 -2.19 -29.13 -2.78
N LYS A 138 -1.16 -29.79 -3.33
CA LYS A 138 -1.12 -30.15 -4.75
C LYS A 138 -2.32 -30.98 -5.17
N LYS A 139 -2.70 -31.98 -4.37
CA LYS A 139 -3.89 -32.81 -4.65
C LYS A 139 -5.16 -31.96 -4.73
N ILE A 140 -5.44 -31.18 -3.68
CA ILE A 140 -6.64 -30.33 -3.60
C ILE A 140 -6.69 -29.32 -4.76
N LEU A 141 -5.57 -28.62 -5.04
CA LEU A 141 -5.55 -27.60 -6.07
C LEU A 141 -5.70 -28.20 -7.48
N LYS A 142 -5.09 -29.36 -7.76
CA LYS A 142 -5.29 -30.08 -9.03
C LYS A 142 -6.75 -30.52 -9.22
N GLU A 143 -7.39 -31.02 -8.17
CA GLU A 143 -8.81 -31.38 -8.20
C GLU A 143 -9.69 -30.18 -8.58
N LEU A 144 -9.50 -29.04 -7.91
CA LEU A 144 -10.22 -27.79 -8.21
C LEU A 144 -9.94 -27.27 -9.63
N ILE A 145 -8.67 -27.31 -10.07
CA ILE A 145 -8.24 -26.89 -11.41
C ILE A 145 -8.97 -27.70 -12.50
N ASN A 146 -9.08 -29.01 -12.30
CA ASN A 146 -9.71 -29.91 -13.26
C ASN A 146 -11.23 -29.76 -13.21
N GLN A 147 -11.82 -29.76 -12.01
CA GLN A 147 -13.26 -29.66 -11.81
C GLN A 147 -13.86 -28.38 -12.41
N TYR A 148 -13.22 -27.23 -12.19
CA TYR A 148 -13.74 -25.92 -12.60
C TYR A 148 -13.09 -25.39 -13.87
N ASN A 149 -12.30 -26.22 -14.55
CA ASN A 149 -11.53 -25.85 -15.72
C ASN A 149 -10.74 -24.53 -15.55
N VAL A 150 -10.06 -24.34 -14.41
CA VAL A 150 -9.26 -23.12 -14.14
C VAL A 150 -8.18 -22.95 -15.21
N GLU A 151 -8.05 -21.74 -15.74
CA GLU A 151 -7.07 -21.40 -16.78
C GLU A 151 -5.93 -20.53 -16.24
N VAL A 152 -6.20 -19.72 -15.20
CA VAL A 152 -5.20 -18.83 -14.60
C VAL A 152 -5.32 -18.81 -13.08
N ILE A 153 -4.17 -18.82 -12.40
CA ILE A 153 -4.08 -18.63 -10.95
C ILE A 153 -3.66 -17.18 -10.67
N SER A 154 -4.48 -16.46 -9.91
CA SER A 154 -4.18 -15.11 -9.46
C SER A 154 -3.58 -15.17 -8.06
N LEU A 155 -2.27 -14.95 -7.95
CA LEU A 155 -1.52 -15.03 -6.69
C LEU A 155 -1.36 -13.63 -6.08
N GLY A 156 -1.86 -13.44 -4.85
CA GLY A 156 -1.60 -12.21 -4.09
C GLY A 156 -0.11 -12.01 -3.80
N ASN A 157 0.36 -10.77 -3.84
CA ASN A 157 1.77 -10.41 -3.64
C ASN A 157 2.18 -10.18 -2.18
N GLY A 158 1.42 -10.70 -1.22
CA GLY A 158 1.67 -10.51 0.20
C GLY A 158 2.60 -11.51 0.85
N THR A 159 2.30 -11.74 2.13
CA THR A 159 3.07 -12.64 2.99
C THR A 159 2.98 -14.07 2.45
N ALA A 160 4.12 -14.77 2.39
CA ALA A 160 4.23 -16.13 1.85
C ALA A 160 3.99 -16.26 0.33
N SER A 161 3.94 -15.16 -0.42
CA SER A 161 3.72 -15.18 -1.89
C SER A 161 4.82 -15.94 -2.62
N ARG A 162 6.08 -15.73 -2.29
CA ARG A 162 7.24 -16.40 -2.90
C ARG A 162 7.22 -17.92 -2.66
N GLU A 163 6.99 -18.34 -1.43
CA GLU A 163 6.90 -19.76 -1.07
C GLU A 163 5.69 -20.43 -1.74
N SER A 164 4.60 -19.68 -1.91
CA SER A 164 3.41 -20.15 -2.63
C SER A 164 3.67 -20.26 -4.14
N GLU A 165 4.45 -19.34 -4.72
CA GLU A 165 4.82 -19.34 -6.12
C GLU A 165 5.60 -20.61 -6.51
N GLU A 166 6.52 -21.06 -5.66
CA GLU A 166 7.29 -22.30 -5.86
C GLU A 166 6.35 -23.50 -5.99
N VAL A 167 5.38 -23.63 -5.09
CA VAL A 167 4.39 -24.73 -5.10
C VAL A 167 3.45 -24.63 -6.31
N ILE A 168 2.99 -23.42 -6.66
CA ILE A 168 2.13 -23.18 -7.82
C ILE A 168 2.85 -23.57 -9.12
N SER A 169 4.14 -23.23 -9.24
CA SER A 169 4.95 -23.55 -10.43
C SER A 169 5.11 -25.07 -10.62
N GLU A 170 5.28 -25.81 -9.54
CA GLU A 170 5.29 -27.27 -9.56
C GLU A 170 3.93 -27.84 -9.99
N ILE A 171 2.82 -27.29 -9.46
CA ILE A 171 1.46 -27.71 -9.84
C ILE A 171 1.22 -27.50 -11.34
N ILE A 172 1.55 -26.33 -11.88
CA ILE A 172 1.39 -26.02 -13.31
C ILE A 172 2.17 -27.03 -14.17
N SER A 173 3.42 -27.31 -13.79
CA SER A 173 4.27 -28.27 -14.48
C SER A 173 3.71 -29.70 -14.45
N GLU A 174 3.16 -30.12 -13.31
CA GLU A 174 2.54 -31.43 -13.15
C GLU A 174 1.23 -31.53 -13.92
N VAL A 175 0.35 -30.52 -13.86
CA VAL A 175 -0.93 -30.49 -14.61
C VAL A 175 -0.68 -30.56 -16.12
N LYS A 176 0.33 -29.84 -16.63
CA LYS A 176 0.70 -29.93 -18.06
C LYS A 176 1.16 -31.34 -18.45
N LYS A 177 1.93 -32.02 -17.60
CA LYS A 177 2.40 -33.39 -17.85
C LYS A 177 1.30 -34.44 -17.73
N GLU A 178 0.43 -34.30 -16.73
CA GLU A 178 -0.59 -35.30 -16.38
C GLU A 178 -1.85 -35.18 -17.26
N ALA A 179 -2.28 -33.95 -17.57
CA ALA A 179 -3.55 -33.67 -18.24
C ALA A 179 -3.39 -32.95 -19.59
N GLY A 180 -2.17 -32.58 -19.99
CA GLY A 180 -1.94 -31.81 -21.21
C GLY A 180 -2.51 -30.39 -21.19
N LYS A 181 -2.99 -29.93 -20.02
CA LYS A 181 -3.67 -28.65 -19.84
C LYS A 181 -2.67 -27.53 -19.55
N GLU A 182 -2.78 -26.42 -20.28
CA GLU A 182 -1.97 -25.24 -20.04
C GLU A 182 -2.65 -24.28 -19.06
N ILE A 183 -1.91 -23.90 -18.02
CA ILE A 183 -2.35 -22.98 -16.97
C ILE A 183 -1.21 -22.01 -16.72
N ALA A 184 -1.55 -20.74 -16.48
CA ALA A 184 -0.59 -19.71 -16.09
C ALA A 184 -0.89 -19.24 -14.66
N TYR A 185 0.09 -18.57 -14.05
CA TYR A 185 -0.17 -17.76 -12.87
C TYR A 185 0.22 -16.31 -13.14
N VAL A 186 -0.44 -15.39 -12.44
CA VAL A 186 -0.14 -13.97 -12.46
C VAL A 186 -0.12 -13.47 -11.02
N ILE A 187 0.94 -12.75 -10.66
CA ILE A 187 1.03 -12.08 -9.37
C ILE A 187 0.21 -10.78 -9.44
N VAL A 188 -0.70 -10.61 -8.49
CA VAL A 188 -1.56 -9.42 -8.39
C VAL A 188 -1.34 -8.71 -7.07
N SER A 189 -1.55 -7.40 -7.06
CA SER A 189 -1.51 -6.62 -5.83
C SER A 189 -2.64 -7.04 -4.90
N GLU A 190 -2.34 -7.29 -3.63
CA GLU A 190 -3.33 -7.48 -2.58
C GLU A 190 -3.72 -6.18 -1.85
N ALA A 191 -3.16 -5.03 -2.28
CA ALA A 191 -3.41 -3.74 -1.64
C ALA A 191 -4.92 -3.47 -1.52
N GLY A 192 -5.41 -3.26 -0.29
CA GLY A 192 -6.82 -3.04 -0.01
C GLY A 192 -7.72 -4.29 -0.04
N ALA A 193 -7.20 -5.49 -0.30
CA ALA A 193 -8.02 -6.72 -0.29
C ALA A 193 -8.56 -7.03 1.12
N SER A 194 -7.77 -6.76 2.16
CA SER A 194 -8.19 -6.86 3.56
C SER A 194 -9.24 -5.80 3.95
N VAL A 195 -9.16 -4.61 3.35
CA VAL A 195 -10.11 -3.52 3.57
C VAL A 195 -11.44 -3.85 2.89
N TYR A 196 -11.38 -4.36 1.65
CA TYR A 196 -12.56 -4.88 0.96
C TYR A 196 -13.21 -5.98 1.77
N SER A 197 -12.46 -7.01 2.18
CA SER A 197 -13.05 -8.21 2.78
C SER A 197 -13.76 -7.96 4.11
N ALA A 198 -13.29 -6.97 4.87
CA ALA A 198 -13.91 -6.49 6.11
C ALA A 198 -15.01 -5.43 5.89
N SER A 199 -15.25 -4.99 4.64
CA SER A 199 -16.23 -3.94 4.35
C SER A 199 -17.68 -4.42 4.47
N GLU A 200 -18.60 -3.47 4.69
CA GLU A 200 -20.03 -3.72 4.61
C GLU A 200 -20.46 -4.19 3.20
N LEU A 201 -19.81 -3.66 2.15
CA LEU A 201 -20.08 -4.05 0.77
C LEU A 201 -19.77 -5.53 0.54
N ALA A 202 -18.59 -6.01 0.95
CA ALA A 202 -18.24 -7.41 0.82
C ALA A 202 -19.12 -8.32 1.69
N THR A 203 -19.58 -7.83 2.84
CA THR A 203 -20.56 -8.53 3.69
C THR A 203 -21.93 -8.64 2.99
N LYS A 204 -22.34 -7.63 2.22
CA LYS A 204 -23.56 -7.69 1.40
C LYS A 204 -23.40 -8.59 0.18
N GLU A 205 -22.25 -8.58 -0.50
CA GLU A 205 -21.98 -9.47 -1.64
C GLU A 205 -21.89 -10.93 -1.21
N TYR A 206 -21.29 -11.21 -0.04
CA TYR A 206 -21.02 -12.55 0.46
C TYR A 206 -21.30 -12.72 1.96
N PRO A 207 -22.59 -12.73 2.38
CA PRO A 207 -22.97 -12.78 3.79
C PRO A 207 -22.42 -14.00 4.53
N ASP A 208 -22.46 -15.17 3.86
CA ASP A 208 -22.14 -16.47 4.45
C ASP A 208 -20.65 -16.86 4.33
N LEU A 209 -19.83 -16.01 3.69
CA LEU A 209 -18.39 -16.25 3.55
C LEU A 209 -17.61 -15.52 4.63
N ASP A 210 -16.57 -16.19 5.15
CA ASP A 210 -15.63 -15.58 6.07
C ASP A 210 -14.80 -14.49 5.38
N VAL A 211 -14.27 -13.59 6.19
CA VAL A 211 -13.47 -12.44 5.74
C VAL A 211 -12.27 -12.89 4.90
N THR A 212 -11.65 -14.03 5.19
CA THR A 212 -10.43 -14.44 4.48
C THR A 212 -10.74 -14.92 3.06
N VAL A 213 -11.86 -15.62 2.85
CA VAL A 213 -12.31 -16.03 1.51
C VAL A 213 -12.71 -14.84 0.65
N ARG A 214 -13.34 -13.82 1.24
CA ARG A 214 -13.67 -12.58 0.52
C ARG A 214 -12.41 -11.88 -0.02
N GLY A 215 -11.30 -11.97 0.70
CA GLY A 215 -9.99 -11.51 0.23
C GLY A 215 -9.51 -12.26 -1.02
N ALA A 216 -9.54 -13.60 -0.98
CA ALA A 216 -9.17 -14.44 -2.13
C ALA A 216 -10.07 -14.21 -3.36
N ILE A 217 -11.38 -13.96 -3.15
CA ILE A 217 -12.31 -13.56 -4.21
C ILE A 217 -11.85 -12.25 -4.86
N SER A 218 -11.49 -11.24 -4.05
CA SER A 218 -11.03 -9.94 -4.58
C SER A 218 -9.74 -10.10 -5.39
N ILE A 219 -8.79 -10.90 -4.90
CA ILE A 219 -7.54 -11.22 -5.61
C ILE A 219 -7.85 -11.81 -6.99
N GLY A 220 -8.72 -12.83 -7.07
CA GLY A 220 -9.12 -13.42 -8.34
C GLY A 220 -9.79 -12.44 -9.30
N ARG A 221 -10.72 -11.61 -8.80
CA ARG A 221 -11.47 -10.63 -9.61
C ARG A 221 -10.59 -9.50 -10.12
N ARG A 222 -9.56 -9.08 -9.38
CA ARG A 222 -8.59 -8.08 -9.83
C ARG A 222 -7.88 -8.50 -11.12
N LEU A 223 -7.61 -9.80 -11.30
CA LEU A 223 -7.02 -10.27 -12.54
C LEU A 223 -8.01 -10.21 -13.73
N GLN A 224 -9.28 -10.48 -13.47
CA GLN A 224 -10.32 -10.48 -14.49
C GLN A 224 -10.67 -9.06 -14.94
N ASP A 225 -10.84 -8.14 -13.98
CA ASP A 225 -11.06 -6.71 -14.23
C ASP A 225 -10.55 -5.87 -13.05
N PRO A 226 -9.30 -5.36 -13.13
CA PRO A 226 -8.69 -4.55 -12.06
C PRO A 226 -9.53 -3.34 -11.70
N MET A 227 -10.03 -2.60 -12.71
CA MET A 227 -10.79 -1.38 -12.49
C MET A 227 -12.11 -1.67 -11.77
N ALA A 228 -12.87 -2.66 -12.24
CA ALA A 228 -14.19 -2.99 -11.65
C ALA A 228 -14.10 -3.50 -10.22
N GLU A 229 -13.00 -4.17 -9.86
CA GLU A 229 -12.81 -4.69 -8.50
C GLU A 229 -12.23 -3.62 -7.55
N LEU A 230 -11.27 -2.81 -8.00
CA LEU A 230 -10.60 -1.83 -7.13
C LEU A 230 -11.46 -0.61 -6.79
N VAL A 231 -12.45 -0.25 -7.63
CA VAL A 231 -13.40 0.84 -7.33
C VAL A 231 -14.32 0.54 -6.15
N LYS A 232 -14.37 -0.71 -5.67
CA LYS A 232 -15.13 -1.12 -4.48
C LYS A 232 -14.45 -0.73 -3.17
N ILE A 233 -13.21 -0.24 -3.22
CA ILE A 233 -12.37 0.07 -2.07
C ILE A 233 -12.19 1.59 -2.00
N ASP A 234 -12.14 2.14 -0.79
CA ASP A 234 -11.76 3.54 -0.60
C ASP A 234 -10.37 3.76 -1.25
N PRO A 235 -10.20 4.72 -2.17
CA PRO A 235 -8.93 4.98 -2.83
C PRO A 235 -7.76 5.22 -1.86
N LYS A 236 -8.03 5.77 -0.66
CA LYS A 236 -6.99 5.98 0.36
C LYS A 236 -6.48 4.68 0.97
N ALA A 237 -7.31 3.64 0.96
CA ALA A 237 -6.99 2.33 1.49
C ALA A 237 -6.28 1.41 0.47
N LEU A 238 -6.22 1.84 -0.80
CA LEU A 238 -5.34 1.24 -1.80
C LEU A 238 -3.93 1.74 -1.53
N GLY A 239 -3.12 0.94 -0.82
CA GLY A 239 -1.73 1.27 -0.50
C GLY A 239 -0.87 1.37 -1.76
N VAL A 240 -0.76 2.57 -2.31
CA VAL A 240 -0.05 2.91 -3.55
C VAL A 240 1.25 3.69 -3.29
N GLY A 241 1.62 3.90 -2.04
CA GLY A 241 2.94 4.42 -1.70
C GLY A 241 3.24 4.45 -0.21
N GLN A 242 4.48 4.75 0.13
CA GLN A 242 4.91 4.93 1.52
C GLN A 242 4.43 6.28 2.05
N TYR A 243 4.06 6.33 3.34
CA TYR A 243 3.56 7.54 4.02
C TYR A 243 2.26 8.11 3.40
N GLN A 244 1.49 7.26 2.72
CA GLN A 244 0.10 7.52 2.33
C GLN A 244 -0.81 7.51 3.54
#